data_AF-A0A5R2N2U7-F1
#
_entry.id   AF-A0A5R2N2U7-F1
#
_cell.length_a   1.000
_cell.length_b   1.000
_cell.length_c   1.000
_cell.angle_alpha   90.00
_cell.angle_beta   90.00
_cell.angle_gamma   90.00
#
_symmetry.space_group_name_H-M   'P 1'
#
loop_
_entity.id
_entity.type
_entity.pdbx_description
1 polymer ?
#
loop_
_entity_poly.entity_id
_entity_poly.type
_entity_poly.pdbx_seq_one_letter_code
_entity_poly.pdbx_strand_id
1 'polypeptide(L)'
;DIAAARWAWEHNRAAGRGADTLPGAKRLYLPLRTGRTAIGVVGLDNDKQGPLLTPEQQRLLDALADQAAVAIERVQLVADVDRAKLAAEADRLRSALLTSISHDLKTPLAAIMGAAGTLKEFAPDLPEQDRVELLSAVIDESERLNRFIANLLDMT
;
A
#
# COMPACT_ATOMS: atom_id res chain seq x y z
N ASP A 1 -9.99 -24.95 23.78
CA ASP A 1 -9.48 -23.57 23.96
C ASP A 1 -9.44 -22.78 22.66
N ILE A 2 -8.62 -23.10 21.65
CA ILE A 2 -8.59 -22.35 20.37
C ILE A 2 -9.95 -22.31 19.66
N ALA A 3 -10.72 -23.40 19.67
CA ALA A 3 -12.06 -23.44 19.08
C ALA A 3 -13.04 -22.46 19.74
N ALA A 4 -12.95 -22.25 21.06
CA ALA A 4 -13.78 -21.30 21.78
C ALA A 4 -13.36 -19.86 21.49
N ALA A 5 -12.05 -19.59 21.40
CA ALA A 5 -11.54 -18.28 20.98
C ALA A 5 -12.01 -17.92 19.56
N ARG A 6 -11.90 -18.86 18.61
CA ARG A 6 -12.36 -18.66 17.23
C ARG A 6 -13.86 -18.42 17.16
N TRP A 7 -14.64 -19.21 17.89
CA TRP A 7 -16.09 -19.01 17.94
C TRP A 7 -16.44 -17.63 18.48
N ALA A 8 -15.78 -17.18 19.55
CA ALA A 8 -15.98 -15.86 20.15
C ALA A 8 -15.68 -14.72 19.18
N TRP A 9 -14.62 -14.87 18.38
CA TRP A 9 -14.28 -13.96 17.28
C TRP A 9 -15.38 -13.93 16.21
N GLU A 10 -15.74 -15.08 15.67
CA GLU A 10 -16.67 -15.19 14.52
C GLU A 10 -18.09 -14.74 14.85
N HIS A 11 -18.57 -15.05 16.06
CA HIS A 11 -19.95 -14.78 16.48
C HIS A 11 -20.09 -13.50 17.29
N ASN A 12 -18.97 -12.81 17.54
CA ASN A 12 -18.91 -11.61 18.34
C ASN A 12 -19.65 -11.79 19.69
N ARG A 13 -19.40 -12.91 20.38
CA ARG A 13 -20.04 -13.32 21.64
C ARG A 13 -19.05 -14.00 22.56
N ALA A 14 -19.33 -13.97 23.87
CA ALA A 14 -18.51 -14.68 24.83
C ALA A 14 -18.59 -16.20 24.61
N ALA A 15 -17.48 -16.92 24.82
CA ALA A 15 -17.44 -18.37 24.73
C ALA A 15 -16.50 -18.98 25.75
N GLY A 16 -16.72 -20.25 26.08
CA GLY A 16 -15.88 -20.98 27.02
C GLY A 16 -16.43 -20.94 28.45
N ARG A 17 -15.51 -21.04 29.41
CA ARG A 17 -15.84 -21.24 30.81
C ARG A 17 -16.77 -20.15 31.36
N GLY A 18 -17.97 -20.52 31.79
CA GLY A 18 -18.95 -19.59 32.35
C GLY A 18 -19.78 -18.80 31.32
N ALA A 19 -19.60 -19.08 30.01
CA ALA A 19 -20.47 -18.58 28.96
C ALA A 19 -21.50 -19.64 28.53
N ASP A 20 -22.58 -19.20 27.88
CA ASP A 20 -23.64 -20.09 27.37
C ASP A 20 -23.16 -20.97 26.21
N THR A 21 -22.03 -20.60 25.57
CA THR A 21 -21.50 -21.28 24.39
C THR A 21 -20.15 -21.91 24.68
N LEU A 22 -19.99 -23.19 24.28
CA LEU A 22 -18.78 -23.98 24.50
C LEU A 22 -18.30 -24.02 25.98
N PRO A 23 -19.19 -24.25 26.97
CA PRO A 23 -18.87 -24.11 28.39
C PRO A 23 -17.77 -25.04 28.90
N GLY A 24 -17.46 -26.12 28.17
CA GLY A 24 -16.41 -27.09 28.51
C GLY A 24 -14.98 -26.61 28.23
N ALA A 25 -14.77 -25.42 27.66
CA ALA A 25 -13.42 -24.85 27.53
C ALA A 25 -12.85 -24.45 28.90
N LYS A 26 -11.53 -24.48 29.05
CA LYS A 26 -10.87 -24.15 30.33
C LYS A 26 -10.91 -22.65 30.64
N ARG A 27 -10.97 -21.83 29.59
CA ARG A 27 -10.88 -20.37 29.63
C ARG A 27 -12.19 -19.72 29.20
N LEU A 28 -12.44 -18.50 29.67
CA LEU A 28 -13.46 -17.61 29.12
C LEU A 28 -12.83 -16.76 28.01
N TYR A 29 -13.52 -16.63 26.90
CA TYR A 29 -13.09 -15.81 25.77
C TYR A 29 -14.11 -14.69 25.55
N LEU A 30 -13.61 -13.46 25.51
CA LEU A 30 -14.40 -12.24 25.31
C LEU A 30 -13.89 -11.52 24.07
N PRO A 31 -14.74 -11.26 23.06
CA PRO A 31 -14.34 -10.47 21.91
C PRO A 31 -14.07 -9.00 22.32
N LEU A 32 -13.01 -8.42 21.78
CA LEU A 32 -12.76 -6.97 21.81
C LEU A 32 -13.55 -6.36 20.66
N ARG A 33 -14.59 -5.58 20.97
CA ARG A 33 -15.57 -5.11 19.98
C ARG A 33 -15.41 -3.62 19.73
N THR A 34 -15.48 -3.23 18.47
CA THR A 34 -15.83 -1.86 18.09
C THR A 34 -17.22 -1.87 17.48
N GLY A 35 -17.77 -0.71 17.11
CA GLY A 35 -19.16 -0.58 16.64
C GLY A 35 -19.52 -1.40 15.38
N ARG A 36 -18.56 -2.09 14.76
CA ARG A 36 -18.75 -2.85 13.49
C ARG A 36 -18.38 -4.32 13.60
N THR A 37 -17.25 -4.67 14.22
CA THR A 37 -16.74 -6.05 14.27
C THR A 37 -15.92 -6.32 15.54
N ALA A 38 -15.66 -7.60 15.82
CA ALA A 38 -14.60 -7.98 16.75
C ALA A 38 -13.24 -7.68 16.10
N ILE A 39 -12.32 -7.08 16.85
CA ILE A 39 -10.94 -6.79 16.41
C ILE A 39 -9.89 -7.61 17.18
N GLY A 40 -10.33 -8.33 18.21
CA GLY A 40 -9.51 -9.21 19.04
C GLY A 40 -10.37 -10.15 19.87
N VAL A 41 -9.72 -11.10 20.54
CA VAL A 41 -10.34 -11.90 21.61
C VAL A 41 -9.39 -11.94 22.80
N VAL A 42 -9.92 -11.63 23.99
CA VAL A 42 -9.23 -11.77 25.27
C VAL A 42 -9.63 -13.11 25.89
N GLY A 43 -8.63 -13.90 26.28
CA GLY A 43 -8.83 -15.14 27.04
C GLY A 43 -8.52 -14.90 28.52
N LEU A 44 -9.43 -15.30 29.40
CA LEU A 44 -9.24 -15.30 30.84
C LEU A 44 -9.12 -16.71 31.37
N ASP A 45 -8.20 -16.89 32.29
CA ASP A 45 -7.95 -18.16 32.96
C ASP A 45 -7.73 -17.93 34.46
N ASN A 46 -8.10 -18.91 35.27
CA ASN A 46 -7.72 -18.95 36.68
C ASN A 46 -7.67 -20.39 37.19
N ASP A 47 -6.88 -20.60 38.25
CA ASP A 47 -6.73 -21.92 38.89
C ASP A 47 -7.87 -22.26 39.88
N LYS A 48 -8.82 -21.35 40.08
CA LYS A 48 -9.93 -21.53 41.03
C LYS A 48 -11.05 -22.32 40.38
N GLN A 49 -11.88 -23.02 41.16
CA GLN A 49 -13.14 -23.60 40.68
C GLN A 49 -14.27 -22.56 40.75
N GLY A 50 -15.26 -22.66 39.86
CA GLY A 50 -16.40 -21.74 39.81
C GLY A 50 -16.27 -20.62 38.75
N PRO A 51 -17.13 -19.58 38.81
CA PRO A 51 -17.11 -18.44 37.88
C PRO A 51 -15.77 -17.70 37.93
N LEU A 52 -15.26 -17.28 36.78
CA LEU A 52 -13.98 -16.56 36.70
C LEU A 52 -14.06 -15.12 37.25
N LEU A 53 -15.24 -14.50 37.13
CA LEU A 53 -15.48 -13.10 37.46
C LEU A 53 -16.78 -12.95 38.25
N THR A 54 -16.80 -12.02 39.21
CA THR A 54 -18.05 -11.52 39.79
C THR A 54 -18.78 -10.62 38.78
N PRO A 55 -20.08 -10.33 38.95
CA PRO A 55 -20.80 -9.40 38.07
C PRO A 55 -20.17 -8.00 38.01
N GLU A 56 -19.54 -7.54 39.09
CA GLU A 56 -18.84 -6.25 39.11
C GLU A 56 -17.53 -6.30 38.31
N GLN A 57 -16.76 -7.38 38.46
CA GLN A 57 -15.55 -7.61 37.67
C GLN A 57 -15.87 -7.77 36.18
N GLN A 58 -16.98 -8.44 35.84
CA GLN A 58 -17.44 -8.56 34.45
C GLN A 58 -17.73 -7.18 33.86
N ARG A 59 -18.48 -6.32 34.56
CA ARG A 59 -18.78 -4.96 34.08
C ARG A 59 -17.52 -4.11 33.91
N LEU A 60 -16.57 -4.20 34.84
CA LEU A 60 -15.29 -3.51 34.72
C LEU A 60 -14.49 -4.02 33.51
N LEU A 61 -14.44 -5.34 33.32
CA LEU A 61 -13.74 -5.95 32.20
C LEU A 61 -14.37 -5.58 30.86
N ASP A 62 -15.70 -5.57 30.77
CA ASP A 62 -16.41 -5.14 29.56
C ASP A 62 -16.03 -3.69 29.21
N ALA A 63 -16.02 -2.78 30.20
CA ALA A 63 -15.61 -1.39 29.99
C ALA A 63 -14.13 -1.25 29.55
N LEU A 64 -13.23 -2.02 30.15
CA LEU A 64 -11.81 -2.03 29.77
C LEU A 64 -11.60 -2.66 28.38
N ALA A 65 -12.36 -3.71 28.05
CA ALA A 65 -12.34 -4.37 26.75
C ALA A 65 -12.83 -3.43 25.66
N ASP A 66 -13.89 -2.67 25.90
CA ASP A 66 -14.40 -1.66 24.98
C ASP A 66 -13.36 -0.55 24.74
N GLN A 67 -12.73 -0.04 25.81
CA GLN A 67 -11.67 0.97 25.68
C GLN A 67 -10.44 0.44 24.96
N ALA A 68 -10.00 -0.78 25.27
CA ALA A 68 -8.89 -1.45 24.59
C ALA A 68 -9.21 -1.66 23.11
N ALA A 69 -10.45 -2.04 22.78
CA ALA A 69 -10.87 -2.24 21.41
C ALA A 69 -10.77 -0.93 20.61
N VAL A 70 -11.32 0.17 21.13
CA VAL A 70 -11.21 1.49 20.49
C VAL A 70 -9.76 1.94 20.33
N ALA A 71 -8.91 1.71 21.35
CA ALA A 71 -7.50 2.08 21.28
C ALA A 71 -6.73 1.29 20.21
N ILE A 72 -6.96 -0.02 20.12
CA ILE A 72 -6.32 -0.89 19.11
C ILE A 72 -6.79 -0.50 17.70
N GLU A 73 -8.09 -0.29 17.49
CA GLU A 73 -8.64 0.14 16.21
C GLU A 73 -8.04 1.48 15.77
N ARG A 74 -7.89 2.44 16.71
CA ARG A 74 -7.24 3.72 16.42
C ARG A 74 -5.79 3.54 15.96
N VAL A 75 -5.00 2.69 16.61
CA VAL A 75 -3.60 2.43 16.21
C VAL A 75 -3.54 1.78 14.83
N GLN A 76 -4.43 0.83 14.55
CA GLN A 76 -4.52 0.18 13.22
C GLN A 76 -4.89 1.20 12.14
N LEU A 77 -5.90 2.05 12.38
CA LEU A 77 -6.33 3.09 11.43
C LEU A 77 -5.22 4.11 11.15
N VAL A 78 -4.44 4.51 12.16
CA VAL A 78 -3.29 5.40 11.96
C VAL A 78 -2.23 4.71 11.08
N ALA A 79 -1.91 3.45 11.36
CA ALA A 79 -0.97 2.69 10.55
C ALA A 79 -1.46 2.49 9.09
N ASP A 80 -2.76 2.31 8.88
CA ASP A 80 -3.37 2.22 7.55
C ASP A 80 -3.23 3.53 6.77
N VAL A 81 -3.51 4.67 7.43
CA VAL A 81 -3.33 5.99 6.85
C VAL A 81 -1.88 6.24 6.47
N ASP A 82 -0.92 5.89 7.33
CA ASP A 82 0.49 6.09 7.05
C ASP A 82 0.98 5.20 5.89
N ARG A 83 0.53 3.94 5.83
CA ARG A 83 0.79 3.05 4.68
C ARG A 83 0.21 3.60 3.38
N ALA A 84 -1.02 4.10 3.42
CA ALA A 84 -1.66 4.70 2.25
C ALA A 84 -0.92 5.96 1.77
N LYS A 85 -0.45 6.81 2.68
CA LYS A 85 0.36 7.99 2.34
C LYS A 85 1.69 7.60 1.70
N LEU A 86 2.41 6.63 2.25
CA LEU A 86 3.67 6.14 1.68
C LEU A 86 3.47 5.59 0.27
N ALA A 87 2.42 4.80 0.06
CA ALA A 87 2.08 4.26 -1.25
C ALA A 87 1.73 5.38 -2.26
N ALA A 88 0.93 6.36 -1.84
CA ALA A 88 0.56 7.50 -2.68
C ALA A 88 1.79 8.36 -3.05
N GLU A 89 2.72 8.57 -2.12
CA GLU A 89 3.96 9.33 -2.40
C GLU A 89 4.87 8.57 -3.37
N ALA A 90 4.99 7.25 -3.21
CA ALA A 90 5.75 6.42 -4.14
C ALA A 90 5.15 6.47 -5.56
N ASP A 91 3.83 6.41 -5.69
CA ASP A 91 3.14 6.50 -6.98
C ASP A 91 3.26 7.90 -7.60
N ARG A 92 3.19 8.95 -6.78
CA ARG A 92 3.44 10.33 -7.21
C ARG A 92 4.85 10.51 -7.75
N LEU A 93 5.86 10.02 -7.03
CA LEU A 93 7.26 10.08 -7.46
C LEU A 93 7.47 9.29 -8.75
N ARG A 94 6.91 8.08 -8.85
CA ARG A 94 6.94 7.28 -10.08
C ARG A 94 6.33 8.03 -11.26
N SER A 95 5.15 8.62 -11.07
CA SER A 95 4.46 9.38 -12.11
C SER A 95 5.23 10.62 -12.54
N ALA A 96 5.84 11.34 -11.60
CA ALA A 96 6.69 12.50 -11.87
C ALA A 96 7.95 12.11 -12.67
N LEU A 97 8.61 11.01 -12.27
CA LEU A 97 9.77 10.46 -13.00
C LEU A 97 9.40 10.08 -14.43
N LEU A 98 8.31 9.32 -14.62
CA LEU A 98 7.84 8.93 -15.96
C LEU A 98 7.50 10.15 -16.83
N THR A 99 6.91 11.18 -16.24
CA THR A 99 6.59 12.43 -16.94
C THR A 99 7.86 13.17 -17.36
N SER A 100 8.85 13.29 -16.48
CA SER A 100 10.14 13.92 -16.78
C SER A 100 10.87 13.17 -17.90
N ILE A 101 10.96 11.84 -17.79
CA ILE A 101 11.58 10.99 -18.81
C ILE A 101 10.87 11.19 -20.15
N SER A 102 9.54 11.16 -20.17
CA SER A 102 8.77 11.36 -21.40
C SER A 102 9.06 12.72 -22.05
N HIS A 103 9.20 13.78 -21.25
CA HIS A 103 9.57 15.11 -21.74
C HIS A 103 11.00 15.13 -22.32
N ASP A 104 11.95 14.53 -21.60
CA ASP A 104 13.36 14.52 -21.98
C ASP A 104 13.62 13.67 -23.23
N LEU A 105 12.81 12.64 -23.49
CA LEU A 105 12.81 11.86 -24.73
C LEU A 105 12.10 12.58 -25.89
N LYS A 106 11.09 13.43 -25.61
CA LYS A 106 10.32 14.12 -26.66
C LYS A 106 11.15 15.17 -27.40
N THR A 107 12.02 15.87 -26.70
CA THR A 107 12.91 16.91 -27.28
C THR A 107 13.85 16.37 -28.37
N PRO A 108 14.73 15.37 -28.11
CA PRO A 108 15.60 14.79 -29.13
C PRO A 108 14.79 14.14 -30.25
N LEU A 109 13.66 13.48 -29.95
CA LEU A 109 12.79 12.88 -30.96
C LEU A 109 12.20 13.93 -31.90
N ALA A 110 11.75 15.07 -31.38
CA ALA A 110 11.23 16.16 -32.20
C ALA A 110 12.33 16.74 -33.12
N ALA A 111 13.56 16.85 -32.63
CA ALA A 111 14.71 17.29 -33.43
C ALA A 111 15.02 16.31 -34.58
N ILE A 112 15.08 15.00 -34.27
CA ILE A 112 15.26 13.94 -35.27
C ILE A 112 14.15 13.98 -36.33
N MET A 113 12.89 14.05 -35.90
CA MET A 113 11.74 14.09 -36.80
C MET A 113 11.73 15.35 -37.67
N GLY A 114 12.10 16.50 -37.10
CA GLY A 114 12.20 17.77 -37.82
C GLY A 114 13.29 17.72 -38.90
N ALA A 115 14.50 17.30 -38.55
CA ALA A 115 15.61 17.21 -39.50
C ALA A 115 15.37 16.16 -40.59
N ALA A 116 14.88 14.97 -40.22
CA ALA A 116 14.54 13.92 -41.17
C ALA A 116 13.37 14.32 -42.08
N GLY A 117 12.36 15.04 -41.56
CA GLY A 117 11.26 15.59 -42.33
C GLY A 117 11.73 16.60 -43.38
N THR A 118 12.57 17.55 -42.98
CA THR A 118 13.17 18.55 -43.88
C THR A 118 14.00 17.88 -44.98
N LEU A 119 14.83 16.90 -44.63
CA LEU A 119 15.58 16.11 -45.62
C LEU A 119 14.65 15.37 -46.58
N LYS A 120 13.57 14.76 -46.09
CA LYS A 120 12.62 14.02 -46.93
C LYS A 120 11.91 14.93 -47.95
N GLU A 121 11.55 16.14 -47.54
CA GLU A 121 10.71 17.04 -48.35
C GLU A 121 11.54 17.96 -49.26
N PHE A 122 12.68 18.45 -48.78
CA PHE A 122 13.44 19.52 -49.45
C PHE A 122 14.88 19.13 -49.85
N ALA A 123 15.31 17.88 -49.69
CA ALA A 123 16.70 17.46 -50.01
C ALA A 123 17.22 17.87 -51.41
N PRO A 124 16.42 17.83 -52.51
CA PRO A 124 16.90 18.24 -53.82
C PRO A 124 17.26 19.73 -53.92
N ASP A 125 16.59 20.57 -53.14
CA ASP A 125 16.70 22.04 -53.18
C ASP A 125 17.66 22.58 -52.11
N LEU A 126 18.11 21.73 -51.17
CA LEU A 126 19.03 22.11 -50.11
C LEU A 126 20.50 22.10 -50.59
N PRO A 127 21.30 23.11 -50.20
CA PRO A 127 22.75 23.06 -50.30
C PRO A 127 23.30 21.77 -49.67
N GLU A 128 24.38 21.24 -50.25
CA GLU A 128 25.01 20.02 -49.74
C GLU A 128 25.42 20.13 -48.27
N GLN A 129 25.90 21.32 -47.86
CA GLN A 129 26.27 21.59 -46.48
C GLN A 129 25.08 21.45 -45.52
N ASP A 130 23.93 22.03 -45.86
CA ASP A 130 22.71 21.95 -45.04
C ASP A 130 22.20 20.51 -44.93
N ARG A 131 22.32 19.71 -46.00
CA ARG A 131 21.98 18.27 -45.94
C ARG A 131 22.87 17.51 -44.96
N VAL A 132 24.17 17.79 -44.97
CA VAL A 132 25.15 17.16 -44.07
C VAL A 132 24.86 17.56 -42.63
N GLU A 133 24.57 18.85 -42.36
CA GLU A 133 24.22 19.33 -41.02
C GLU A 133 22.95 18.67 -40.48
N LEU A 134 21.89 18.58 -41.29
CA LEU A 134 20.64 17.90 -40.90
C LEU A 134 20.85 16.41 -40.63
N LEU A 135 21.67 15.73 -41.45
CA LEU A 135 21.98 14.32 -41.23
C LEU A 135 22.82 14.11 -39.95
N SER A 136 23.78 15.00 -39.68
CA SER A 136 24.54 15.00 -38.42
C SER A 136 23.59 15.17 -37.24
N ALA A 137 22.68 16.14 -37.28
CA ALA A 137 21.72 16.38 -36.21
C ALA A 137 20.85 15.15 -35.91
N VAL A 138 20.41 14.42 -36.95
CA VAL A 138 19.68 13.16 -36.78
C VAL A 138 20.52 12.11 -36.06
N ILE A 139 21.79 11.94 -36.46
CA ILE A 139 22.69 10.94 -35.85
C ILE A 139 23.00 11.32 -34.40
N ASP A 140 23.40 12.57 -34.16
CA ASP A 140 23.80 13.08 -32.85
C ASP A 140 22.66 12.96 -31.82
N GLU A 141 21.44 13.35 -32.20
CA GLU A 141 20.27 13.21 -31.31
C GLU A 141 19.83 11.75 -31.14
N SER A 142 20.01 10.89 -32.15
CA SER A 142 19.74 9.46 -32.03
C SER A 142 20.70 8.78 -31.05
N GLU A 143 21.99 9.11 -31.11
CA GLU A 143 22.98 8.62 -30.15
C GLU A 143 22.72 9.16 -28.75
N ARG A 144 22.35 10.45 -28.63
CA ARG A 144 21.98 11.07 -27.36
C ARG A 144 20.79 10.37 -26.74
N LEU A 145 19.75 10.08 -27.52
CA LEU A 145 18.58 9.33 -27.09
C LEU A 145 18.96 7.92 -26.62
N ASN A 146 19.82 7.22 -27.36
CA ASN A 146 20.29 5.89 -27.00
C ASN A 146 21.07 5.88 -25.67
N ARG A 147 21.95 6.88 -25.45
CA ARG A 147 22.65 7.06 -24.17
C ARG A 147 21.68 7.33 -23.02
N PHE A 148 20.63 8.13 -23.24
CA PHE A 148 19.59 8.36 -22.23
C PHE A 148 18.84 7.08 -21.85
N ILE A 149 18.44 6.28 -22.84
CA ILE A 149 17.75 5.01 -22.60
C ILE A 149 18.66 4.03 -21.85
N ALA A 150 19.95 3.94 -22.22
CA ALA A 150 20.91 3.09 -21.53
C ALA A 150 21.08 3.51 -20.05
N ASN A 151 21.29 4.81 -19.78
CA ASN A 151 21.40 5.33 -18.42
C ASN A 151 20.14 5.08 -17.58
N LEU A 152 18.95 5.07 -18.22
CA LEU A 152 17.70 4.77 -17.55
C LEU A 152 17.58 3.28 -17.17
N LEU A 153 18.00 2.38 -18.05
CA LEU A 153 18.01 0.93 -17.80
C LEU A 153 19.03 0.51 -16.75
N ASP A 154 20.17 1.20 -16.67
CA ASP A 154 21.20 0.94 -15.66
C ASP A 154 20.80 1.40 -14.24
N MET A 155 19.77 2.26 -14.12
CA MET A 155 19.23 2.71 -12.83
C MET A 155 18.11 1.83 -12.26
N THR A 156 17.54 0.91 -13.07
CA THR A 156 16.45 -0.01 -12.66
C THR A 156 16.96 -1.39 -12.34
#